data_AF-A0A6V7JAQ6-F1
#
_entry.id   AF-A0A6V7JAQ6-F1
#
_cell.length_a   1.000
_cell.length_b   1.000
_cell.length_c   1.000
_cell.angle_alpha   90.00
_cell.angle_beta   90.00
_cell.angle_gamma   90.00
#
_symmetry.space_group_name_H-M   'P 1'
#
loop_
_entity.id
_entity.type
_entity.pdbx_description
1 polymer ?
#
loop_
_entity_poly.entity_id
_entity_poly.type
_entity_poly.pdbx_seq_one_letter_code
_entity_poly.pdbx_strand_id
1 'polypeptide(L)' 'GDSGGPFYNDKGEVIGVVSYDYDCTGKQPNVFTDVNQYESWINGIVGKK' A
#
# COMPACT_ATOMS: atom_id res chain seq x y z
N GLY A 1 6.18 4.73 -11.79
CA GLY A 1 5.76 3.44 -12.40
C GLY A 1 5.41 2.42 -11.32
N ASP A 2 5.82 2.68 -10.08
CA ASP A 2 5.65 1.80 -8.94
C ASP A 2 4.33 2.03 -8.20
N SER A 3 3.58 3.10 -8.54
CA SER A 3 2.25 3.39 -8.00
C SER A 3 1.31 2.20 -8.15
N GLY A 4 0.67 1.82 -7.04
CA GLY A 4 -0.14 0.59 -6.96
C GLY A 4 0.62 -0.66 -6.49
N GLY A 5 1.95 -0.60 -6.40
CA GLY A 5 2.78 -1.69 -5.89
C GLY A 5 2.58 -1.95 -4.39
N PRO A 6 2.77 -3.20 -3.93
CA PRO A 6 2.61 -3.57 -2.52
C PRO A 6 3.82 -3.20 -1.66
N PHE A 7 3.55 -2.78 -0.42
CA PHE A 7 4.54 -2.66 0.64
C PHE A 7 4.30 -3.73 1.71
N TYR A 8 5.29 -4.59 1.92
CA TYR A 8 5.22 -5.72 2.83
C TYR A 8 5.91 -5.44 4.16
N ASN A 9 5.36 -5.98 5.25
CA ASN A 9 6.08 -6.07 6.53
C ASN A 9 6.93 -7.36 6.61
N ASP A 10 7.66 -7.54 7.71
CA ASP A 10 8.53 -8.70 7.94
C ASP A 10 7.79 -10.04 8.01
N LYS A 11 6.46 -10.03 8.15
CA LYS A 11 5.60 -11.22 8.15
C LYS A 11 5.05 -11.57 6.77
N GLY A 12 5.34 -10.75 5.76
CA GLY A 12 4.80 -10.91 4.40
C GLY A 12 3.37 -10.39 4.22
N GLU A 13 2.86 -9.58 5.16
CA GLU A 13 1.54 -8.95 5.06
C GLU A 13 1.64 -7.64 4.26
N VAL A 14 0.67 -7.37 3.39
CA VAL A 14 0.60 -6.09 2.65
C VAL A 14 0.06 -5.02 3.60
N ILE A 15 0.92 -4.08 3.99
CA ILE A 15 0.57 -2.99 4.92
C ILE A 15 0.42 -1.63 4.22
N GLY A 16 0.89 -1.52 2.98
CA GLY A 16 0.79 -0.29 2.21
C GLY A 16 0.70 -0.52 0.71
N VAL A 17 0.20 0.48 -0.01
CA VAL A 17 0.22 0.55 -1.48
C VAL A 17 0.95 1.81 -1.90
N VAL A 18 1.93 1.72 -2.80
CA VAL A 18 2.70 2.89 -3.29
C VAL A 18 1.72 3.93 -3.85
N SER A 19 1.73 5.12 -3.28
CA SER A 19 0.88 6.24 -3.71
C SER A 19 1.72 7.28 -4.44
N TYR A 20 2.70 7.86 -3.74
CA TYR A 20 3.56 8.89 -4.28
C TYR A 20 5.01 8.59 -3.99
N ASP A 21 5.78 8.44 -5.06
CA ASP A 21 7.23 8.39 -5.07
C ASP A 21 7.74 9.72 -5.64
N TYR A 22 8.34 10.57 -4.80
CA TYR A 22 9.13 11.69 -5.34
C TYR A 22 10.46 11.11 -5.84
N ASP A 23 10.95 11.62 -6.97
CA ASP A 23 12.24 11.32 -7.60
C ASP A 23 13.09 10.28 -6.86
N CYS A 24 13.46 9.18 -7.52
CA CYS A 24 14.29 8.08 -7.00
C CYS A 24 15.61 8.48 -6.31
N THR A 25 15.92 9.79 -6.25
CA THR A 25 17.06 10.46 -5.64
C THR A 25 16.85 10.93 -4.19
N GLY A 26 15.71 10.65 -3.54
CA GLY A 26 15.66 10.40 -2.09
C GLY A 26 15.62 11.62 -1.14
N LYS A 27 15.10 12.77 -1.57
CA LYS A 27 14.93 13.93 -0.67
C LYS A 27 13.67 13.84 0.21
N GLN A 28 12.72 13.00 -0.16
CA GLN A 28 11.44 12.82 0.53
C GLN A 28 11.16 11.33 0.66
N PRO A 29 10.52 10.90 1.77
CA PRO A 29 10.09 9.51 1.90
C PRO A 29 8.98 9.20 0.89
N ASN A 30 8.92 7.93 0.48
CA ASN A 30 7.78 7.43 -0.29
C ASN A 30 6.52 7.49 0.58
N VAL A 31 5.41 7.84 -0.06
CA VAL A 31 4.09 7.88 0.56
C VAL A 31 3.32 6.65 0.12
N PHE A 32 2.75 5.94 1.08
CA PHE A 32 1.95 4.75 0.87
C PHE A 32 0.53 4.99 1.38
N THR A 33 -0.45 4.43 0.67
CA THR A 33 -1.81 4.28 1.17
C THR A 33 -1.80 3.23 2.27
N ASP A 34 -2.26 3.57 3.49
CA ASP A 34 -2.37 2.64 4.61
C ASP A 34 -3.50 1.63 4.37
N VAL A 35 -3.13 0.36 4.17
CA VAL A 35 -4.10 -0.71 3.86
C VAL A 35 -5.08 -0.95 4.99
N ASN A 36 -4.68 -0.73 6.25
CA ASN A 36 -5.53 -0.99 7.41
C ASN A 36 -6.77 -0.07 7.42
N GLN A 37 -6.66 1.15 6.88
CA GLN A 37 -7.79 2.07 6.75
C GLN A 37 -8.90 1.54 5.82
N TYR A 38 -8.56 0.61 4.93
CA TYR A 38 -9.45 0.09 3.90
C TYR A 38 -9.82 -1.38 4.09
N GLU A 39 -9.34 -2.04 5.14
CA GLU A 39 -9.53 -3.47 5.38
C GLU A 39 -11.01 -3.89 5.30
N SER A 40 -11.91 -3.14 5.95
CA SER A 40 -13.34 -3.43 5.94
C SER A 40 -13.97 -3.33 4.55
N TRP A 41 -13.54 -2.33 3.76
CA TRP A 41 -14.00 -2.19 2.38
C TRP A 41 -13.46 -3.32 1.50
N ILE A 42 -12.16 -3.61 1.58
CA ILE A 42 -11.51 -4.69 0.84
C ILE A 42 -12.24 -6.01 1.12
N ASN A 43 -12.41 -6.38 2.40
CA ASN A 43 -13.10 -7.59 2.82
C ASN A 43 -14.58 -7.60 2.39
N GLY A 44 -15.24 -6.44 2.33
CA GLY A 44 -16.59 -6.31 1.79
C GLY A 44 -16.70 -6.54 0.28
N ILE A 45 -15.60 -6.45 -0.46
CA ILE A 45 -15.53 -6.73 -1.90
C ILE A 45 -15.04 -8.16 -2.15
N VAL A 46 -13.92 -8.57 -1.56
CA VAL A 46 -13.29 -9.88 -1.81
C VAL A 46 -13.88 -11.01 -0.95
N GLY A 47 -14.45 -10.69 0.21
CA GLY A 47 -15.04 -11.65 1.15
C GLY A 47 -16.51 -11.97 0.86
N LYS A 48 -17.14 -11.31 -0.13
CA LYS A 48 -18.44 -11.73 -0.64
C LYS A 48 -18.25 -13.00 -1.47
N LYS A 49 -18.73 -14.13 -0.92
CA LYS A 49 -19.00 -15.33 -1.71
C LYS A 49 -20.27 -15.17 -2.51
#